data_AF-A3PAG4-F1
#
_entry.id   AF-A3PAG4-F1
#
_cell.length_a   1.000
_cell.length_b   1.000
_cell.length_c   1.000
_cell.angle_alpha   90.00
_cell.angle_beta   90.00
_cell.angle_gamma   90.00
#
_symmetry.space_group_name_H-M   'P 1'
#
loop_
_entity.id
_entity.type
_entity.pdbx_description
1 polymer ?
#
loop_
_entity_poly.entity_id
_entity_poly.type
_entity_poly.pdbx_seq_one_letter_code
_entity_poly.pdbx_strand_id
1 'polypeptide(L)'
;MSLKTLNRRNKKDLKWPKIIIAILSTIGIVDTGSITLKNWGLFTSLSCPGIQNGCETVLNSPWGTLFENNQVNIPLSLAGFITYLSILFITIILSLNVISPKEKLNKFFWWLVFLISCASSTFSFLLINIMFFKIQAYCFFCILSAILSFSIFIISMIGAKFESREPMIFRGFIVAISVLLGGLIWSTSVDPSNAIDVANPTENVSPIITTSSSPQKVKFAKFLSENNIVMYSAYWCPHCYDQKQLFGKEAVKELKVVECAKDGKDNEYELCQTKGISGFPSWEINGEIISGTRSLNELATKTDYQGDLNF
;
A
#
# COMPACT_ATOMS: atom_id res chain seq x y z
N MET A 1 2.39 57.95 27.62
CA MET A 1 3.09 57.62 26.35
C MET A 1 3.89 56.30 26.39
N SER A 2 3.79 55.46 27.44
CA SER A 2 4.67 54.28 27.61
C SER A 2 3.98 52.89 27.47
N LEU A 3 2.70 52.82 27.09
CA LEU A 3 2.00 51.53 26.90
C LEU A 3 1.93 51.05 25.44
N LYS A 4 2.21 51.92 24.45
CA LYS A 4 2.20 51.54 23.02
C LYS A 4 3.48 50.86 22.55
N THR A 5 4.55 50.87 23.35
CA THR A 5 5.87 50.35 22.98
C THR A 5 6.09 48.89 23.37
N LEU A 6 5.29 48.32 24.28
CA LEU A 6 5.37 46.90 24.63
C LEU A 6 4.70 45.97 23.61
N ASN A 7 3.70 46.46 22.87
CA ASN A 7 2.98 45.64 21.89
C ASN A 7 3.67 45.51 20.52
N ARG A 8 4.84 46.16 20.34
CA ARG A 8 5.59 46.16 19.07
C ARG A 8 6.65 45.05 18.99
N ARG A 9 6.94 44.36 20.10
CA ARG A 9 7.94 43.27 20.16
C ARG A 9 7.42 41.89 19.74
N ASN A 10 6.12 41.72 19.55
CA ASN A 10 5.50 40.41 19.25
C ASN A 10 5.24 40.13 17.75
N LYS A 11 5.88 40.89 16.84
CA LYS A 11 5.72 40.75 15.39
C LYS A 11 6.92 40.09 14.70
N LYS A 12 7.67 39.24 15.41
CA LYS A 12 8.62 38.32 14.76
C LYS A 12 7.82 37.14 14.20
N ASP A 13 7.87 36.94 12.88
CA ASP A 13 7.41 35.68 12.29
C ASP A 13 8.14 34.53 12.98
N LEU A 14 7.39 33.62 13.60
CA LEU A 14 7.95 32.42 14.20
C LEU A 14 8.62 31.61 13.08
N LYS A 15 9.95 31.56 13.08
CA LYS A 15 10.73 30.79 12.10
C LYS A 15 10.75 29.29 12.42
N TRP A 16 10.54 28.93 13.68
CA TRP A 16 10.61 27.55 14.18
C TRP A 16 9.63 26.58 13.51
N PRO A 17 8.34 26.91 13.29
CA PRO A 17 7.40 26.02 12.61
C PRO A 17 7.87 25.62 11.20
N LYS A 18 8.45 26.55 10.43
CA LYS A 18 8.97 26.27 9.09
C LYS A 18 10.15 25.30 9.14
N ILE A 19 11.07 25.50 10.09
CA ILE A 19 12.25 24.64 10.26
C ILE A 19 11.81 23.22 10.66
N ILE A 20 10.88 23.09 11.61
CA ILE A 20 10.42 21.78 12.07
C ILE A 20 9.66 21.06 10.94
N ILE A 21 8.74 21.74 10.23
CA ILE A 21 8.03 21.14 9.09
C ILE A 21 8.99 20.65 8.01
N ALA A 22 10.04 21.43 7.70
CA ALA A 22 11.07 21.02 6.74
C ALA A 22 11.81 19.75 7.21
N ILE A 23 12.24 19.70 8.47
CA ILE A 23 12.92 18.51 9.03
C ILE A 23 12.00 17.29 8.96
N LEU A 24 10.76 17.40 9.44
CA LEU A 24 9.80 16.29 9.44
C LEU A 24 9.49 15.81 8.02
N SER A 25 9.37 16.73 7.07
CA SER A 25 9.12 16.40 5.66
C SER A 25 10.33 15.71 5.02
N THR A 26 11.56 16.11 5.36
CA THR A 26 12.77 15.40 4.90
C THR A 26 12.82 13.97 5.45
N ILE A 27 12.48 13.75 6.72
CA ILE A 27 12.37 12.40 7.29
C ILE A 27 11.31 11.58 6.53
N GLY A 28 10.14 12.17 6.27
CA GLY A 28 9.07 11.50 5.52
C GLY A 28 9.45 11.14 4.08
N ILE A 29 10.25 11.98 3.40
CA ILE A 29 10.81 11.69 2.06
C ILE A 29 11.74 10.48 2.10
N VAL A 30 12.62 10.40 3.10
CA VAL A 30 13.54 9.26 3.24
C VAL A 30 12.76 7.97 3.54
N ASP A 31 11.80 8.04 4.46
CA ASP A 31 10.91 6.94 4.84
C ASP A 31 10.15 6.40 3.62
N THR A 32 9.26 7.21 3.05
CA THR A 32 8.40 6.80 1.93
C THR A 32 9.17 6.57 0.62
N GLY A 33 10.27 7.29 0.41
CA GLY A 33 11.15 7.11 -0.74
C GLY A 33 11.87 5.77 -0.71
N SER A 34 12.37 5.33 0.46
CA SER A 34 13.02 4.02 0.60
C SER A 34 12.09 2.86 0.25
N ILE A 35 10.82 2.95 0.68
CA ILE A 35 9.77 1.96 0.38
C ILE A 35 9.45 1.95 -1.11
N THR A 36 9.30 3.13 -1.71
CA THR A 36 8.99 3.27 -3.14
C THR A 36 10.09 2.65 -4.00
N LEU A 37 11.36 2.88 -3.64
CA LEU A 37 12.50 2.30 -4.35
C LEU A 37 12.59 0.79 -4.16
N LYS A 38 12.22 0.25 -2.98
CA LYS A 38 12.08 -1.20 -2.77
C LYS A 38 11.02 -1.79 -3.70
N ASN A 39 9.85 -1.15 -3.80
CA ASN A 39 8.75 -1.62 -4.64
C ASN A 39 9.10 -1.66 -6.15
N TRP A 40 10.00 -0.78 -6.61
CA TRP A 40 10.54 -0.79 -7.96
C TRP A 40 11.74 -1.72 -8.17
N GLY A 41 12.12 -2.51 -7.16
CA GLY A 41 13.20 -3.50 -7.26
C GLY A 41 14.62 -2.91 -7.25
N LEU A 42 14.78 -1.63 -6.88
CA LEU A 42 16.09 -0.97 -6.78
C LEU A 42 16.88 -1.38 -5.53
N PHE A 43 16.20 -1.90 -4.49
CA PHE A 43 16.82 -2.42 -3.27
C PHE A 43 16.23 -3.78 -2.88
N THR A 44 17.10 -4.75 -2.57
CA THR A 44 16.74 -6.15 -2.26
C THR A 44 16.34 -6.39 -0.80
N SER A 45 16.63 -5.47 0.12
CA SER A 45 16.23 -5.62 1.52
C SER A 45 15.90 -4.28 2.15
N LEU A 46 14.74 -4.22 2.82
CA LEU A 46 14.43 -3.17 3.77
C LEU A 46 14.65 -3.77 5.15
N SER A 47 15.49 -3.15 5.97
CA SER A 47 15.61 -3.54 7.38
C SER A 47 14.36 -3.08 8.12
N CYS A 48 13.27 -3.84 7.99
CA CYS A 48 12.02 -3.61 8.70
C CYS A 48 12.24 -3.91 10.20
N PRO A 49 12.29 -2.90 11.08
CA PRO A 49 12.44 -3.15 12.50
C PRO A 49 11.11 -3.68 13.03
N GLY A 50 11.03 -4.95 13.42
CA GLY A 50 9.80 -5.54 13.95
C GLY A 50 9.80 -7.07 14.04
N ILE A 51 8.84 -7.60 14.80
CA ILE A 51 8.61 -9.04 14.96
C ILE A 51 7.84 -9.53 13.72
N GLN A 52 8.36 -10.57 13.04
CA GLN A 52 7.69 -11.34 11.97
C GLN A 52 7.16 -10.54 10.76
N ASN A 53 8.04 -9.99 9.90
CA ASN A 53 7.71 -9.53 8.52
C ASN A 53 6.45 -8.66 8.31
N GLY A 54 5.85 -8.07 9.36
CA GLY A 54 4.53 -7.42 9.27
C GLY A 54 4.48 -6.22 8.33
N CYS A 55 5.60 -5.51 8.15
CA CYS A 55 5.71 -4.44 7.16
C CYS A 55 5.52 -4.95 5.73
N GLU A 56 6.03 -6.15 5.43
CA GLU A 56 5.90 -6.77 4.11
C GLU A 56 4.47 -7.22 3.85
N THR A 57 3.80 -7.79 4.86
CA THR A 57 2.36 -8.11 4.80
C THR A 57 1.50 -6.88 4.53
N VAL A 58 1.77 -5.75 5.19
CA VAL A 58 1.01 -4.51 4.99
C VAL A 58 1.29 -3.91 3.62
N LEU A 59 2.55 -3.86 3.18
CA LEU A 59 2.94 -3.25 1.91
C LEU A 59 2.50 -4.05 0.69
N ASN A 60 2.40 -5.38 0.80
CA ASN A 60 1.92 -6.26 -0.26
C ASN A 60 0.40 -6.51 -0.19
N SER A 61 -0.30 -5.88 0.77
CA SER A 61 -1.77 -5.97 0.85
C SER A 61 -2.44 -5.20 -0.30
N PRO A 62 -3.73 -5.43 -0.57
CA PRO A 62 -4.49 -4.66 -1.57
C PRO A 62 -4.50 -3.15 -1.33
N TRP A 63 -4.28 -2.71 -0.08
CA TRP A 63 -4.17 -1.29 0.28
C TRP A 63 -2.76 -0.71 0.07
N GLY A 64 -1.78 -1.53 -0.31
CA GLY A 64 -0.40 -1.11 -0.62
C GLY A 64 -0.27 -0.36 -1.95
N THR A 65 -1.29 -0.43 -2.81
CA THR A 65 -1.32 0.19 -4.14
C THR A 65 -2.49 1.17 -4.25
N LEU A 66 -2.27 2.37 -4.77
CA LEU A 66 -3.34 3.37 -4.93
C LEU A 66 -4.17 3.12 -6.18
N PHE A 67 -3.50 2.72 -7.26
CA PHE A 67 -4.11 2.39 -8.54
C PHE A 67 -3.36 1.21 -9.13
N GLU A 68 -4.10 0.15 -9.41
CA GLU A 68 -3.62 -1.03 -10.10
C GLU A 68 -4.37 -1.16 -11.43
N ASN A 69 -3.65 -0.98 -12.53
CA ASN A 69 -4.14 -1.25 -13.88
C ASN A 69 -3.11 -2.14 -14.59
N ASN A 70 -3.50 -2.85 -15.64
CA ASN A 70 -2.69 -3.87 -16.34
C ASN A 70 -1.31 -3.42 -16.85
N GLN A 71 -0.98 -2.13 -16.77
CA GLN A 71 0.30 -1.56 -17.22
C GLN A 71 1.00 -0.66 -16.19
N VAL A 72 0.31 -0.24 -15.12
CA VAL A 72 0.86 0.72 -14.13
C VAL A 72 0.41 0.33 -12.73
N ASN A 73 1.36 -0.02 -11.88
CA ASN A 73 1.17 -0.19 -10.44
C ASN A 73 1.73 1.05 -9.72
N ILE A 74 0.84 1.85 -9.12
CA ILE A 74 1.22 3.03 -8.34
C ILE A 74 1.24 2.66 -6.86
N PRO A 75 2.42 2.49 -6.24
CA PRO A 75 2.50 2.18 -4.83
C PRO A 75 2.01 3.37 -4.00
N LEU A 76 1.32 3.07 -2.90
CA LEU A 76 0.86 4.06 -1.92
C LEU A 76 2.00 4.93 -1.39
N SER A 77 3.19 4.33 -1.23
CA SER A 77 4.40 5.02 -0.77
C SER A 77 4.82 6.16 -1.69
N LEU A 78 4.52 6.10 -2.99
CA LEU A 78 4.82 7.17 -3.93
C LEU A 78 3.97 8.41 -3.68
N ALA A 79 2.69 8.25 -3.34
CA ALA A 79 1.85 9.38 -2.96
C ALA A 79 2.31 10.03 -1.65
N GLY A 80 2.78 9.22 -0.69
CA GLY A 80 3.46 9.71 0.51
C GLY A 80 4.71 10.54 0.17
N PHE A 81 5.57 10.02 -0.70
CA PHE A 81 6.77 10.71 -1.17
C PHE A 81 6.44 12.06 -1.83
N ILE A 82 5.49 12.09 -2.76
CA ILE A 82 5.04 13.32 -3.42
C ILE A 82 4.49 14.33 -2.42
N THR A 83 3.74 13.86 -1.42
CA THR A 83 3.17 14.70 -0.38
C THR A 83 4.27 15.38 0.45
N TYR A 84 5.22 14.62 0.99
CA TYR A 84 6.31 15.19 1.78
C TYR A 84 7.23 16.08 0.94
N LEU A 85 7.49 15.72 -0.32
CA LEU A 85 8.25 16.56 -1.25
C LEU A 85 7.56 17.90 -1.52
N SER A 86 6.23 17.88 -1.72
CA SER A 86 5.43 19.09 -1.94
C SER A 86 5.46 20.01 -0.71
N ILE A 87 5.28 19.45 0.49
CA ILE A 87 5.35 20.21 1.74
C ILE A 87 6.75 20.81 1.94
N LEU A 88 7.81 20.03 1.70
CA LEU A 88 9.19 20.52 1.81
C LEU A 88 9.46 21.67 0.84
N PHE A 89 9.07 21.52 -0.42
CA PHE A 89 9.25 22.55 -1.45
C PHE A 89 8.54 23.86 -1.09
N ILE A 90 7.28 23.79 -0.66
CA ILE A 90 6.52 24.97 -0.22
C ILE A 90 7.17 25.61 1.01
N THR A 91 7.64 24.79 1.96
CA THR A 91 8.29 25.29 3.19
C THR A 91 9.64 25.96 2.91
N ILE A 92 10.40 25.47 1.93
CA ILE A 92 11.64 26.10 1.47
C ILE A 92 11.33 27.45 0.80
N ILE A 93 10.32 27.52 -0.08
CA ILE A 93 9.86 28.79 -0.68
C ILE A 93 9.46 29.80 0.39
N LEU A 94 8.71 29.34 1.40
CA LEU A 94 8.31 30.15 2.56
C LEU A 94 9.49 30.65 3.42
N SER A 95 10.64 29.96 3.37
CA SER A 95 11.81 30.25 4.21
C SER A 95 12.86 31.12 3.50
N LEU A 96 13.08 30.87 2.21
CA LEU A 96 14.11 31.54 1.41
C LEU A 96 13.68 32.94 0.91
N ASN A 97 12.42 33.35 1.13
CA ASN A 97 11.91 34.68 0.76
C ASN A 97 12.18 35.03 -0.72
N VAL A 98 12.32 34.02 -1.59
CA VAL A 98 12.73 34.10 -3.02
C VAL A 98 11.79 34.97 -3.83
N ILE A 99 10.53 35.05 -3.40
CA ILE A 99 9.51 35.90 -4.00
C ILE A 99 9.27 37.04 -3.02
N SER A 100 9.55 38.28 -3.44
CA SER A 100 9.31 39.50 -2.66
C SER A 100 7.97 39.39 -1.91
N PRO A 101 7.94 39.51 -0.57
CA PRO A 101 6.89 38.95 0.25
C PRO A 101 5.62 39.81 0.14
N LYS A 102 4.82 39.58 -0.90
CA LYS A 102 3.42 39.97 -0.86
C LYS A 102 2.78 39.13 0.24
N GLU A 103 2.26 39.79 1.27
CA GLU A 103 1.61 39.14 2.42
C GLU A 103 0.57 38.08 1.99
N LYS A 104 -0.13 38.34 0.88
CA LYS A 104 -1.10 37.43 0.25
C LYS A 104 -0.49 36.10 -0.20
N LEU A 105 0.75 36.09 -0.71
CA LEU A 105 1.42 34.88 -1.21
C LEU A 105 1.92 34.00 -0.05
N ASN A 106 2.45 34.61 1.01
CA ASN A 106 2.82 33.88 2.24
C ASN A 106 1.58 33.23 2.88
N LYS A 107 0.45 33.96 2.95
CA LYS A 107 -0.84 33.40 3.38
C LYS A 107 -1.27 32.21 2.51
N PHE A 108 -1.13 32.31 1.19
CA PHE A 108 -1.48 31.23 0.26
C PHE A 108 -0.66 29.96 0.50
N PHE A 109 0.66 30.05 0.62
CA PHE A 109 1.51 28.90 0.86
C PHE A 109 1.26 28.24 2.23
N TRP A 110 1.00 29.02 3.28
CA TRP A 110 0.59 28.47 4.58
C TRP A 110 -0.74 27.72 4.51
N TRP A 111 -1.72 28.26 3.76
CA TRP A 111 -2.96 27.55 3.47
C TRP A 111 -2.72 26.23 2.73
N LEU A 112 -1.81 26.22 1.77
CA LEU A 112 -1.46 25.04 0.99
C LEU A 112 -0.86 23.95 1.89
N VAL A 113 0.12 24.30 2.74
CA VAL A 113 0.72 23.37 3.72
C VAL A 113 -0.33 22.84 4.69
N PHE A 114 -1.21 23.70 5.20
CA PHE A 114 -2.29 23.29 6.10
C PHE A 114 -3.26 22.30 5.45
N LEU A 115 -3.74 22.58 4.24
CA LEU A 115 -4.70 21.71 3.55
C LEU A 115 -4.08 20.36 3.14
N ILE A 116 -2.84 20.36 2.63
CA ILE A 116 -2.14 19.11 2.31
C ILE A 116 -1.89 18.28 3.56
N SER A 117 -1.40 18.90 4.65
CA SER A 117 -1.15 18.17 5.90
C SER A 117 -2.43 17.65 6.56
N CYS A 118 -3.54 18.39 6.47
CA CYS A 118 -4.85 17.93 6.90
C CYS A 118 -5.30 16.69 6.11
N ALA A 119 -5.19 16.73 4.77
CA ALA A 119 -5.51 15.61 3.91
C ALA A 119 -4.65 14.38 4.22
N SER A 120 -3.32 14.58 4.28
CA SER A 120 -2.34 13.52 4.55
C SER A 120 -2.52 12.87 5.93
N SER A 121 -2.76 13.68 6.98
CA SER A 121 -3.02 13.17 8.33
C SER A 121 -4.33 12.38 8.40
N THR A 122 -5.36 12.84 7.70
CA THR A 122 -6.67 12.17 7.66
C THR A 122 -6.57 10.83 6.95
N PHE A 123 -5.90 10.80 5.80
CA PHE A 123 -5.67 9.56 5.06
C PHE A 123 -4.77 8.58 5.83
N SER A 124 -3.73 9.08 6.52
CA SER A 124 -2.90 8.25 7.40
C SER A 124 -3.69 7.62 8.54
N PHE A 125 -4.64 8.36 9.12
CA PHE A 125 -5.53 7.80 10.14
C PHE A 125 -6.39 6.66 9.58
N LEU A 126 -6.95 6.81 8.37
CA LEU A 126 -7.68 5.74 7.69
C LEU A 126 -6.81 4.49 7.49
N LEU A 127 -5.58 4.65 6.99
CA LEU A 127 -4.65 3.54 6.75
C LEU A 127 -4.26 2.81 8.05
N ILE A 128 -4.07 3.55 9.15
CA ILE A 128 -3.84 2.95 10.47
C ILE A 128 -5.06 2.10 10.89
N ASN A 129 -6.29 2.60 10.71
CA ASN A 129 -7.49 1.81 11.02
C ASN A 129 -7.56 0.52 10.20
N ILE A 130 -7.26 0.58 8.89
CA ILE A 130 -7.23 -0.61 8.03
C ILE A 130 -6.17 -1.61 8.52
N MET A 131 -4.96 -1.12 8.84
CA MET A 131 -3.88 -1.95 9.35
C MET A 131 -4.27 -2.72 10.62
N PHE A 132 -4.97 -2.07 11.57
CA PHE A 132 -5.41 -2.69 12.82
C PHE A 132 -6.61 -3.63 12.65
N PHE A 133 -7.64 -3.22 11.90
CA PHE A 133 -8.91 -3.96 11.84
C PHE A 133 -8.98 -4.99 10.72
N LYS A 134 -8.34 -4.73 9.58
CA LYS A 134 -8.42 -5.59 8.38
C LYS A 134 -7.18 -6.47 8.23
N ILE A 135 -5.99 -5.88 8.27
CA ILE A 135 -4.74 -6.61 7.98
C ILE A 135 -4.20 -7.35 9.22
N GLN A 136 -4.45 -6.83 10.42
CA GLN A 136 -3.97 -7.39 11.70
C GLN A 136 -2.44 -7.58 11.77
N ALA A 137 -1.69 -6.77 11.02
CA ALA A 137 -0.22 -6.77 10.99
C ALA A 137 0.33 -5.39 11.30
N TYR A 138 1.53 -5.32 11.85
CA TYR A 138 2.16 -4.06 12.25
C TYR A 138 3.22 -3.63 11.24
N CYS A 139 3.10 -2.39 10.75
CA CYS A 139 4.12 -1.77 9.90
C CYS A 139 4.72 -0.54 10.59
N PHE A 140 6.01 -0.63 10.95
CA PHE A 140 6.75 0.46 11.60
C PHE A 140 6.75 1.73 10.73
N PHE A 141 6.99 1.60 9.43
CA PHE A 141 7.05 2.74 8.51
C PHE A 141 5.68 3.44 8.36
N CYS A 142 4.58 2.68 8.32
CA CYS A 142 3.24 3.26 8.27
C CYS A 142 2.93 4.06 9.55
N ILE A 143 3.34 3.55 10.73
CA ILE A 143 3.19 4.25 12.00
C ILE A 143 4.05 5.52 12.03
N LEU A 144 5.31 5.42 11.59
CA LEU A 144 6.21 6.56 11.49
C LEU A 144 5.62 7.65 10.60
N SER A 145 5.17 7.31 9.40
CA SER A 145 4.53 8.24 8.47
C SER A 145 3.25 8.87 9.05
N ALA A 146 2.44 8.10 9.78
CA ALA A 146 1.26 8.64 10.47
C ALA A 146 1.65 9.69 11.55
N ILE A 147 2.68 9.42 12.34
CA ILE A 147 3.20 10.34 13.36
C ILE A 147 3.75 11.61 12.70
N LEU A 148 4.53 11.47 11.63
CA LEU A 148 5.09 12.61 10.88
C LEU A 148 3.96 13.48 10.29
N SER A 149 2.98 12.88 9.64
CA SER A 149 1.85 13.58 9.02
C SER A 149 1.02 14.34 10.05
N PHE A 150 0.69 13.69 11.18
CA PHE A 150 -0.05 14.31 12.27
C PHE A 150 0.74 15.47 12.89
N SER A 151 2.05 15.28 13.11
CA SER A 151 2.92 16.32 13.67
C SER A 151 3.01 17.55 12.75
N ILE A 152 3.16 17.35 11.43
CA ILE A 152 3.18 18.44 10.45
C ILE A 152 1.84 19.19 10.45
N PHE A 153 0.72 18.48 10.56
CA PHE A 153 -0.61 19.10 10.64
C PHE A 153 -0.77 19.97 11.90
N ILE A 154 -0.36 19.48 13.08
CA ILE A 154 -0.42 20.27 14.31
C ILE A 154 0.49 21.50 14.23
N ILE A 155 1.71 21.35 13.71
CA ILE A 155 2.64 22.47 13.57
C ILE A 155 2.14 23.48 12.52
N SER A 156 1.48 23.02 11.46
CA SER A 156 0.90 23.91 10.44
C SER A 156 -0.23 24.77 11.01
N MET A 157 -1.05 24.21 11.91
CA MET A 157 -2.06 24.96 12.66
C MET A 157 -1.45 26.06 13.55
N ILE A 158 -0.31 25.78 14.19
CA ILE A 158 0.37 26.73 15.09
C ILE A 158 1.13 27.80 14.29
N GLY A 159 1.78 27.41 13.18
CA GLY A 159 2.65 28.28 12.38
C GLY A 159 1.90 29.23 11.45
N ALA A 160 0.71 28.84 11.00
CA ALA A 160 -0.08 29.66 10.09
C ALA A 160 -0.76 30.83 10.82
N LYS A 161 -0.47 32.05 10.36
CA LYS A 161 -1.24 33.25 10.73
C LYS A 161 -2.55 33.28 9.94
N PHE A 162 -3.51 32.46 10.35
CA PHE A 162 -4.86 32.54 9.82
C PHE A 162 -5.52 33.86 10.27
N GLU A 163 -6.24 34.49 9.34
CA GLU A 163 -6.91 35.78 9.56
C GLU A 163 -8.03 35.64 10.60
N SER A 164 -8.68 34.47 10.64
CA SER A 164 -9.61 34.03 11.67
C SER A 164 -9.58 32.50 11.79
N ARG A 165 -10.02 31.97 12.94
CA ARG A 165 -10.05 30.51 13.21
C ARG A 165 -11.20 29.78 12.50
N GLU A 166 -12.28 30.50 12.21
CA GLU A 166 -13.49 29.97 11.54
C GLU A 166 -13.20 29.36 10.15
N PRO A 167 -12.56 30.07 9.19
CA PRO A 167 -12.29 29.52 7.87
C PRO A 167 -11.28 28.36 7.94
N MET A 168 -10.36 28.37 8.92
CA MET A 168 -9.40 27.28 9.14
C MET A 168 -10.14 25.99 9.49
N ILE A 169 -11.05 26.04 10.47
CA ILE A 169 -11.85 24.88 10.89
C ILE A 169 -12.76 24.42 9.75
N PHE A 170 -13.47 25.36 9.10
CA PHE A 170 -14.42 25.01 8.04
C PHE A 170 -13.74 24.32 6.84
N ARG A 171 -12.63 24.89 6.34
CA ARG A 171 -11.92 24.30 5.20
C ARG A 171 -11.20 23.00 5.58
N GLY A 172 -10.63 22.94 6.79
CA GLY A 172 -10.03 21.71 7.32
C GLY A 172 -11.05 20.58 7.41
N PHE A 173 -12.25 20.87 7.93
CA PHE A 173 -13.34 19.90 8.03
C PHE A 173 -13.82 19.40 6.67
N ILE A 174 -13.98 20.29 5.69
CA ILE A 174 -14.32 19.91 4.32
C ILE A 174 -13.27 18.96 3.74
N VAL A 175 -11.98 19.32 3.84
CA VAL A 175 -10.89 18.48 3.34
C VAL A 175 -10.87 17.13 4.05
N ALA A 176 -11.03 17.10 5.38
CA ALA A 176 -11.06 15.86 6.14
C ALA A 176 -12.21 14.96 5.70
N ILE A 177 -13.43 15.48 5.57
CA ILE A 177 -14.57 14.69 5.08
C ILE A 177 -14.33 14.19 3.65
N SER A 178 -13.89 15.06 2.73
CA SER A 178 -13.65 14.67 1.34
C SER A 178 -12.62 13.55 1.23
N VAL A 179 -11.53 13.63 2.01
CA VAL A 179 -10.48 12.62 2.04
C VAL A 179 -10.95 11.34 2.73
N LEU A 180 -11.72 11.42 3.81
CA LEU A 180 -12.29 10.24 4.46
C LEU A 180 -13.25 9.51 3.53
N LEU A 181 -14.18 10.22 2.90
CA LEU A 181 -15.13 9.61 1.97
C LEU A 181 -14.41 9.02 0.76
N GLY A 182 -13.52 9.78 0.13
CA GLY A 182 -12.73 9.29 -1.02
C GLY A 182 -11.85 8.11 -0.66
N GLY A 183 -11.19 8.17 0.50
CA GLY A 183 -10.35 7.09 1.02
C GLY A 183 -11.15 5.84 1.39
N LEU A 184 -12.35 5.98 1.96
CA LEU A 184 -13.23 4.85 2.25
C LEU A 184 -13.75 4.21 0.96
N ILE A 185 -14.18 5.01 -0.02
CA ILE A 185 -14.61 4.50 -1.33
C ILE A 185 -13.46 3.71 -1.98
N TRP A 186 -12.27 4.30 -2.05
CA TRP A 186 -11.08 3.62 -2.54
C TRP A 186 -10.80 2.33 -1.75
N SER A 187 -10.77 2.41 -0.41
CA SER A 187 -10.55 1.25 0.46
C SER A 187 -11.55 0.15 0.21
N THR A 188 -12.83 0.46 0.00
CA THR A 188 -13.85 -0.54 -0.28
C THR A 188 -13.71 -1.15 -1.67
N SER A 189 -13.20 -0.38 -2.65
CA SER A 189 -12.99 -0.87 -4.00
C SER A 189 -11.81 -1.83 -4.13
N VAL A 190 -10.80 -1.67 -3.27
CA VAL A 190 -9.62 -2.55 -3.21
C VAL A 190 -9.77 -3.66 -2.19
N ASP A 191 -10.79 -3.62 -1.32
CA ASP A 191 -11.03 -4.66 -0.32
C ASP A 191 -11.49 -5.95 -1.01
N PRO A 192 -10.72 -7.05 -0.93
CA PRO A 192 -11.09 -8.31 -1.56
C PRO A 192 -12.40 -8.88 -1.01
N SER A 193 -12.85 -8.49 0.19
CA SER A 193 -14.15 -8.92 0.73
C SER A 193 -15.36 -8.31 0.02
N ASN A 194 -15.16 -7.29 -0.83
CA ASN A 194 -16.23 -6.64 -1.59
C ASN A 194 -16.25 -7.05 -3.07
N ALA A 195 -15.29 -7.88 -3.52
CA ALA A 195 -15.42 -8.54 -4.81
C ALA A 195 -16.71 -9.38 -4.74
N ILE A 196 -17.69 -9.05 -5.60
CA ILE A 196 -19.03 -9.63 -5.60
C ILE A 196 -18.94 -11.16 -5.50
N ASP A 197 -19.25 -11.67 -4.31
CA ASP A 197 -19.37 -13.09 -4.04
C ASP A 197 -20.58 -13.64 -4.78
N VAL A 198 -20.32 -14.34 -5.90
CA VAL A 198 -21.18 -15.45 -6.34
C VAL A 198 -20.49 -16.75 -5.92
N ALA A 199 -20.20 -16.87 -4.63
CA ALA A 199 -19.95 -18.13 -3.95
C ALA A 199 -20.49 -17.95 -2.53
N ASN A 200 -21.35 -18.86 -2.07
CA ASN A 200 -22.04 -18.77 -0.79
C ASN A 200 -21.05 -18.54 0.37
N PRO A 201 -21.31 -17.59 1.31
CA PRO A 201 -20.41 -17.23 2.42
C PRO A 201 -20.25 -18.30 3.51
N THR A 202 -20.65 -19.54 3.24
CA THR A 202 -20.61 -20.67 4.19
C THR A 202 -19.45 -21.62 3.93
N GLU A 203 -18.60 -21.38 2.92
CA GLU A 203 -17.49 -22.27 2.59
C GLU A 203 -16.17 -21.51 2.52
N ASN A 204 -15.16 -22.03 3.23
CA ASN A 204 -13.79 -21.53 3.24
C ASN A 204 -13.07 -21.91 1.94
N VAL A 205 -13.47 -21.26 0.85
CA VAL A 205 -12.99 -21.50 -0.52
C VAL A 205 -12.18 -20.35 -1.07
N SER A 206 -11.33 -20.64 -2.06
CA SER A 206 -10.53 -19.61 -2.72
C SER A 206 -11.43 -18.59 -3.43
N PRO A 207 -11.03 -17.31 -3.49
CA PRO A 207 -11.75 -16.30 -4.27
C PRO A 207 -11.90 -16.70 -5.74
N ILE A 208 -12.99 -16.24 -6.37
CA ILE A 208 -13.31 -16.56 -7.76
C ILE A 208 -12.27 -15.95 -8.70
N ILE A 209 -11.70 -16.78 -9.58
CA ILE A 209 -10.76 -16.31 -10.61
C ILE A 209 -11.53 -15.46 -11.61
N THR A 210 -10.97 -14.32 -12.01
CA THR A 210 -11.65 -13.31 -12.84
C THR A 210 -11.11 -13.27 -14.27
N THR A 211 -9.83 -13.61 -14.47
CA THR A 211 -9.20 -13.66 -15.79
C THR A 211 -9.67 -14.84 -16.64
N SER A 212 -9.68 -14.66 -17.97
CA SER A 212 -9.94 -15.72 -18.94
C SER A 212 -8.65 -16.48 -19.28
N SER A 213 -8.81 -17.75 -19.69
CA SER A 213 -7.69 -18.58 -20.13
C SER A 213 -7.58 -18.57 -21.66
N SER A 214 -6.36 -18.45 -22.17
CA SER A 214 -6.08 -18.76 -23.58
C SER A 214 -6.05 -20.29 -23.78
N PRO A 215 -6.26 -20.79 -25.02
CA PRO A 215 -6.09 -22.21 -25.33
C PRO A 215 -4.72 -22.77 -24.92
N GLN A 216 -3.67 -21.95 -25.00
CA GLN A 216 -2.31 -22.25 -24.57
C GLN A 216 -2.23 -22.49 -23.06
N LYS A 217 -2.82 -21.59 -22.26
CA LYS A 217 -2.87 -21.75 -20.79
C LYS A 217 -3.61 -23.01 -20.37
N VAL A 218 -4.72 -23.35 -21.04
CA VAL A 218 -5.48 -24.58 -20.76
C VAL A 218 -4.64 -25.82 -21.10
N LYS A 219 -3.98 -25.85 -22.26
CA LYS A 219 -3.09 -26.97 -22.64
C LYS A 219 -1.92 -27.12 -21.67
N PHE A 220 -1.35 -26.00 -21.22
CA PHE A 220 -0.25 -26.03 -20.29
C PHE A 220 -0.68 -26.52 -18.90
N ALA A 221 -1.83 -26.05 -18.39
CA ALA A 221 -2.38 -26.55 -17.13
C ALA A 221 -2.66 -28.07 -17.16
N LYS A 222 -3.18 -28.58 -18.27
CA LYS A 222 -3.35 -30.04 -18.49
C LYS A 222 -2.02 -30.79 -18.44
N PHE A 223 -1.02 -30.29 -19.17
CA PHE A 223 0.31 -30.86 -19.16
C PHE A 223 0.90 -30.94 -17.75
N LEU A 224 0.76 -29.88 -16.94
CA LEU A 224 1.23 -29.87 -15.56
C LEU A 224 0.58 -30.99 -14.74
N SER A 225 -0.74 -31.14 -14.83
CA SER A 225 -1.46 -32.19 -14.09
C SER A 225 -1.11 -33.61 -14.58
N GLU A 226 -0.98 -33.82 -15.89
CA GLU A 226 -0.57 -35.10 -16.48
C GLU A 226 0.84 -35.52 -16.04
N ASN A 227 1.72 -34.55 -15.77
CA ASN A 227 3.09 -34.76 -15.31
C ASN A 227 3.22 -34.70 -13.77
N ASN A 228 2.11 -34.80 -13.04
CA ASN A 228 2.08 -34.78 -11.57
C ASN A 228 2.72 -33.53 -10.94
N ILE A 229 2.68 -32.40 -11.63
CA ILE A 229 3.11 -31.12 -11.08
C ILE A 229 1.98 -30.59 -10.18
N VAL A 230 2.27 -30.41 -8.90
CA VAL A 230 1.27 -30.05 -7.89
C VAL A 230 1.50 -28.64 -7.37
N MET A 231 0.44 -27.85 -7.28
CA MET A 231 0.46 -26.56 -6.59
C MET A 231 -0.15 -26.70 -5.20
N TYR A 232 0.64 -26.45 -4.17
CA TYR A 232 0.18 -26.31 -2.80
C TYR A 232 -0.24 -24.86 -2.53
N SER A 233 -1.49 -24.68 -2.11
CA SER A 233 -2.17 -23.39 -2.00
C SER A 233 -2.85 -23.27 -0.64
N ALA A 234 -3.17 -22.04 -0.23
CA ALA A 234 -4.16 -21.79 0.81
C ALA A 234 -5.31 -20.94 0.27
N TYR A 235 -6.55 -21.14 0.71
CA TYR A 235 -7.69 -20.38 0.15
C TYR A 235 -7.57 -18.86 0.38
N TRP A 236 -7.05 -18.46 1.54
CA TRP A 236 -6.80 -17.07 1.92
C TRP A 236 -5.49 -16.50 1.37
N CYS A 237 -4.68 -17.29 0.65
CA CYS A 237 -3.36 -16.87 0.22
C CYS A 237 -3.44 -15.98 -1.03
N PRO A 238 -3.06 -14.68 -0.93
CA PRO A 238 -3.16 -13.75 -2.06
C PRO A 238 -2.23 -14.15 -3.21
N HIS A 239 -1.00 -14.56 -2.92
CA HIS A 239 -0.06 -15.02 -3.95
C HIS A 239 -0.53 -16.28 -4.68
N CYS A 240 -1.33 -17.11 -4.02
CA CYS A 240 -1.94 -18.30 -4.60
C CYS A 240 -3.08 -17.90 -5.53
N TYR A 241 -3.86 -16.88 -5.14
CA TYR A 241 -4.83 -16.25 -6.02
C TYR A 241 -4.16 -15.61 -7.24
N ASP A 242 -3.06 -14.86 -7.07
CA ASP A 242 -2.29 -14.27 -8.17
C ASP A 242 -1.79 -15.35 -9.14
N GLN A 243 -1.22 -16.44 -8.60
CA GLN A 243 -0.78 -17.57 -9.42
C GLN A 243 -1.94 -18.17 -10.24
N LYS A 244 -3.10 -18.35 -9.63
CA LYS A 244 -4.32 -18.83 -10.31
C LYS A 244 -4.81 -17.85 -11.38
N GLN A 245 -4.71 -16.55 -11.14
CA GLN A 245 -5.07 -15.51 -12.11
C GLN A 245 -4.17 -15.50 -13.36
N LEU A 246 -2.89 -15.90 -13.23
CA LEU A 246 -2.01 -16.06 -14.39
C LEU A 246 -2.55 -17.13 -15.36
N PHE A 247 -3.11 -18.23 -14.84
CA PHE A 247 -3.71 -19.31 -15.63
C PHE A 247 -5.11 -18.97 -16.17
N GLY A 248 -5.97 -18.38 -15.34
CA GLY A 248 -7.36 -18.05 -15.71
C GLY A 248 -8.38 -19.14 -15.38
N LYS A 249 -9.66 -18.78 -15.52
CA LYS A 249 -10.84 -19.55 -15.06
C LYS A 249 -10.88 -21.01 -15.55
N GLU A 250 -10.63 -21.22 -16.82
CA GLU A 250 -10.68 -22.53 -17.48
C GLU A 250 -9.44 -23.36 -17.16
N ALA A 251 -8.24 -22.76 -17.24
CA ALA A 251 -6.99 -23.48 -17.04
C ALA A 251 -6.80 -23.94 -15.59
N VAL A 252 -7.22 -23.15 -14.59
CA VAL A 252 -7.08 -23.57 -13.18
C VAL A 252 -7.90 -24.81 -12.84
N LYS A 253 -9.02 -25.05 -13.54
CA LYS A 253 -9.81 -26.29 -13.34
C LYS A 253 -9.05 -27.55 -13.75
N GLU A 254 -8.06 -27.39 -14.62
CA GLU A 254 -7.21 -28.48 -15.11
C GLU A 254 -6.00 -28.72 -14.19
N LEU A 255 -5.67 -27.78 -13.28
CA LEU A 255 -4.51 -27.90 -12.39
C LEU A 255 -4.79 -28.84 -11.21
N LYS A 256 -3.77 -29.58 -10.80
CA LYS A 256 -3.73 -30.28 -9.53
C LYS A 256 -3.33 -29.33 -8.40
N VAL A 257 -4.34 -28.78 -7.72
CA VAL A 257 -4.16 -27.85 -6.60
C VAL A 257 -4.52 -28.54 -5.29
N VAL A 258 -3.60 -28.53 -4.33
CA VAL A 258 -3.80 -29.04 -2.98
C VAL A 258 -4.08 -27.88 -2.04
N GLU A 259 -5.20 -27.95 -1.32
CA GLU A 259 -5.59 -26.97 -0.31
C GLU A 259 -4.93 -27.32 1.03
N CYS A 260 -4.02 -26.47 1.48
CA CYS A 260 -3.22 -26.67 2.69
C CYS A 260 -3.75 -25.90 3.91
N ALA A 261 -4.83 -25.13 3.75
CA ALA A 261 -5.52 -24.51 4.87
C ALA A 261 -6.17 -25.55 5.79
N LYS A 262 -5.86 -25.57 7.09
CA LYS A 262 -6.52 -26.49 8.04
C LYS A 262 -8.05 -26.34 8.08
N ASP A 263 -8.53 -25.12 7.94
CA ASP A 263 -9.95 -24.76 7.88
C ASP A 263 -10.47 -24.60 6.45
N GLY A 264 -9.66 -24.88 5.42
CA GLY A 264 -10.08 -24.83 4.03
C GLY A 264 -11.07 -25.94 3.68
N LYS A 265 -11.95 -25.67 2.72
CA LYS A 265 -12.85 -26.70 2.20
C LYS A 265 -12.03 -27.80 1.50
N ASP A 266 -12.39 -29.06 1.78
CA ASP A 266 -11.77 -30.26 1.19
C ASP A 266 -10.23 -30.26 1.28
N ASN A 267 -9.70 -29.74 2.40
CA ASN A 267 -8.26 -29.56 2.57
C ASN A 267 -7.49 -30.87 2.81
N GLU A 268 -6.21 -30.85 2.45
CA GLU A 268 -5.23 -31.91 2.68
C GLU A 268 -4.09 -31.41 3.58
N TYR A 269 -4.43 -30.70 4.67
CA TYR A 269 -3.45 -30.08 5.58
C TYR A 269 -2.36 -31.04 6.09
N GLU A 270 -2.71 -32.30 6.38
CA GLU A 270 -1.75 -33.32 6.84
C GLU A 270 -0.73 -33.71 5.75
N LEU A 271 -1.16 -33.75 4.48
CA LEU A 271 -0.26 -33.96 3.35
C LEU A 271 0.76 -32.82 3.25
N CYS A 272 0.29 -31.57 3.36
CA CYS A 272 1.15 -30.40 3.28
C CYS A 272 2.18 -30.35 4.42
N GLN A 273 1.81 -30.77 5.63
CA GLN A 273 2.75 -30.90 6.75
C GLN A 273 3.79 -32.00 6.49
N THR A 274 3.37 -33.17 6.00
CA THR A 274 4.27 -34.30 5.70
C THR A 274 5.26 -33.95 4.59
N LYS A 275 4.82 -33.15 3.61
CA LYS A 275 5.65 -32.62 2.51
C LYS A 275 6.55 -31.47 2.95
N GLY A 276 6.42 -30.95 4.17
CA GLY A 276 7.24 -29.84 4.67
C GLY A 276 6.94 -28.50 4.00
N ILE A 277 5.71 -28.26 3.58
CA ILE A 277 5.31 -27.00 2.94
C ILE A 277 5.33 -25.88 3.97
N SER A 278 6.31 -24.97 3.87
CA SER A 278 6.50 -23.84 4.79
C SER A 278 5.91 -22.53 4.30
N GLY A 279 5.44 -22.46 3.05
CA GLY A 279 4.93 -21.23 2.43
C GLY A 279 4.07 -21.50 1.19
N PHE A 280 3.26 -20.51 0.80
CA PHE A 280 2.31 -20.62 -0.30
C PHE A 280 2.43 -19.45 -1.30
N PRO A 281 2.17 -19.68 -2.61
CA PRO A 281 2.04 -21.00 -3.20
C PRO A 281 3.38 -21.73 -3.18
N SER A 282 3.34 -23.06 -3.21
CA SER A 282 4.52 -23.89 -3.45
C SER A 282 4.22 -24.86 -4.58
N TRP A 283 5.21 -25.13 -5.42
CA TRP A 283 5.11 -26.06 -6.54
C TRP A 283 6.00 -27.26 -6.27
N GLU A 284 5.44 -28.46 -6.41
CA GLU A 284 6.24 -29.70 -6.45
C GLU A 284 6.46 -30.09 -7.91
N ILE A 285 7.73 -30.05 -8.32
CA ILE A 285 8.19 -30.36 -9.67
C ILE A 285 9.24 -31.45 -9.54
N ASN A 286 9.00 -32.63 -10.14
CA ASN A 286 9.92 -33.77 -10.09
C ASN A 286 10.37 -34.15 -8.66
N GLY A 287 9.49 -33.97 -7.66
CA GLY A 287 9.76 -34.24 -6.24
C GLY A 287 10.49 -33.13 -5.49
N GLU A 288 10.92 -32.05 -6.16
CA GLU A 288 11.47 -30.86 -5.53
C GLU A 288 10.37 -29.82 -5.27
N ILE A 289 10.36 -29.25 -4.07
CA ILE A 289 9.42 -28.19 -3.69
C ILE A 289 10.07 -26.83 -3.88
N ILE A 290 9.48 -26.02 -4.74
CA ILE A 290 9.87 -24.62 -4.95
C ILE A 290 8.77 -23.69 -4.42
N SER A 291 9.14 -22.77 -3.53
CA SER A 291 8.21 -21.82 -2.92
C SER A 291 8.02 -20.56 -3.77
N GLY A 292 6.85 -19.93 -3.67
CA GLY A 292 6.51 -18.64 -4.25
C GLY A 292 5.83 -18.70 -5.62
N THR A 293 5.24 -17.58 -6.01
CA THR A 293 4.60 -17.40 -7.33
C THR A 293 5.63 -17.47 -8.45
N ARG A 294 5.26 -18.11 -9.55
CA ARG A 294 6.09 -18.36 -10.74
C ARG A 294 5.35 -17.90 -11.99
N SER A 295 6.09 -17.26 -12.89
CA SER A 295 5.53 -16.94 -14.21
C SER A 295 5.23 -18.22 -14.99
N LEU A 296 4.26 -18.19 -15.91
CA LEU A 296 3.93 -19.36 -16.73
C LEU A 296 5.12 -19.84 -17.57
N ASN A 297 5.93 -18.91 -18.08
CA ASN A 297 7.16 -19.22 -18.83
C ASN A 297 8.23 -19.87 -17.96
N GLU A 298 8.37 -19.43 -16.69
CA GLU A 298 9.29 -20.05 -15.74
C GLU A 298 8.87 -21.48 -15.40
N LEU A 299 7.58 -21.69 -15.14
CA LEU A 299 7.03 -23.04 -14.92
C LEU A 299 7.25 -23.91 -16.15
N ALA A 300 6.94 -23.41 -17.35
CA ALA A 300 7.13 -24.14 -18.60
C ALA A 300 8.58 -24.56 -18.81
N THR A 301 9.53 -23.66 -18.50
CA THR A 301 10.98 -23.97 -18.55
C THR A 301 11.36 -25.03 -17.52
N LYS A 302 10.88 -24.93 -16.28
CA LYS A 302 11.21 -25.88 -15.20
C LYS A 302 10.60 -27.25 -15.39
N THR A 303 9.50 -27.36 -16.12
CA THR A 303 8.80 -28.62 -16.40
C THR A 303 9.09 -29.14 -17.81
N ASP A 304 10.09 -28.58 -18.51
CA ASP A 304 10.48 -28.94 -19.87
C ASP A 304 9.32 -28.96 -20.89
N TYR A 305 8.35 -28.05 -20.73
CA TYR A 305 7.17 -27.97 -21.58
C TYR A 305 7.54 -27.53 -23.01
N GLN A 306 7.15 -28.35 -24.01
CA GLN A 306 7.48 -28.12 -25.43
C GLN A 306 6.33 -27.49 -26.24
N GLY A 307 5.26 -27.03 -25.58
CA GLY A 307 4.12 -26.41 -26.25
C GLY A 307 4.34 -24.93 -26.59
N ASP A 308 3.28 -24.29 -27.08
CA ASP A 308 3.27 -22.86 -27.38
C ASP A 308 3.32 -22.03 -26.08
N LEU A 309 4.33 -21.17 -25.96
CA LEU A 309 4.60 -20.34 -24.78
C LEU A 309 3.93 -18.95 -24.84
N ASN A 310 3.11 -18.69 -25.86
CA ASN A 310 2.32 -17.46 -25.97
C ASN A 310 1.07 -17.54 -25.09
N PHE A 311 1.27 -17.43 -23.77
CA PHE A 311 0.22 -17.55 -22.77
C PHE A 311 -0.77 -16.38 -22.77
#